data_AF-A0A916X941-F1
#
_entry.id   AF-A0A916X941-F1
#
_cell.length_a   1.000
_cell.length_b   1.000
_cell.length_c   1.000
_cell.angle_alpha   90.00
_cell.angle_beta   90.00
_cell.angle_gamma   90.00
#
_symmetry.space_group_name_H-M   'P 1'
#
loop_
_entity.id
_entity.type
_entity.pdbx_description
1 polymer ?
#
loop_
_entity_poly.entity_id
_entity_poly.type
_entity_poly.pdbx_seq_one_letter_code
_entity_poly.pdbx_strand_id
1 'polypeptide(L)'
;MSLDPVSLEVIRNGLAAIAEEMSMVVMRAARSPLLREAGDHSSALTDRHGYLVAQGQDVPVHLGVLSFTVREFLRVVPAGKLTPGDVWIVNTPEVGGNHLPDVKLIRPVFSGATLYAFAISLAHWADIGGAMPGSYYAAARDAWQEGLRIPPVRLVAGDAIDEEKMGFILANVRGPDERRGDILAQVAATRVAARRLEELDGQYGADFLIAAFDAIHDRAERQMREAITAIPDGSYTGVDYMDDDCNGGAPVPIRVTVTVAGDEATFDFTASADAVPGPLNTTRFIAGAAVFYVMRALFGPEIQASAGCYRPLTVITRPGSILDAGPMAPVVGGNHETCQRVADAVFDSLIPVAVDRMSAGGPTTAGLLIFGMQRPDGAWSTFYEVHSGGEGARIDRDGMAATRVHLANVMNTPAEVIEMEYPITVEFQAIRRGSGGAGAHRGGDGIRRGYRMRADDVSLTTMFERAVVPPYGLAGGDAGLPFTVKLIAAGGQEQTLGGKQNIRINAGDLVIAETCGGGGYGRAPEH
;
A
#
# COMPACT_ATOMS: atom_id res chain seq x y z
N MET A 1 -25.41 6.28 29.76
CA MET A 1 -25.02 7.58 29.19
C MET A 1 -25.64 7.67 27.80
N SER A 2 -26.27 8.78 27.41
CA SER A 2 -26.79 8.95 26.03
C SER A 2 -25.68 9.48 25.13
N LEU A 3 -25.48 8.90 23.95
CA LEU A 3 -24.42 9.32 23.03
C LEU A 3 -24.78 10.66 22.39
N ASP A 4 -24.23 11.75 22.92
CA ASP A 4 -24.38 13.09 22.36
C ASP A 4 -23.24 13.42 21.37
N PRO A 5 -23.40 14.47 20.52
CA PRO A 5 -22.41 14.83 19.50
C PRO A 5 -21.02 15.17 20.06
N VAL A 6 -20.93 15.72 21.27
CA VAL A 6 -19.65 16.08 21.89
C VAL A 6 -18.92 14.81 22.31
N SER A 7 -19.59 13.89 22.99
CA SER A 7 -18.99 12.59 23.34
C SER A 7 -18.55 11.80 22.11
N LEU A 8 -19.35 11.81 21.04
CA LEU A 8 -18.98 11.14 19.78
C LEU A 8 -17.69 11.71 19.19
N GLU A 9 -17.55 13.04 19.14
CA GLU A 9 -16.33 13.68 18.63
C GLU A 9 -15.11 13.41 19.51
N VAL A 10 -15.27 13.40 20.83
CA VAL A 10 -14.16 13.08 21.75
C VAL A 10 -13.69 11.64 21.56
N ILE A 11 -14.62 10.67 21.51
CA ILE A 11 -14.29 9.25 21.27
C ILE A 11 -13.63 9.10 19.91
N ARG A 12 -14.19 9.70 18.87
CA ARG A 12 -13.68 9.63 17.50
C ARG A 12 -12.23 10.13 17.38
N ASN A 13 -11.93 11.30 17.93
CA ASN A 13 -10.57 11.83 17.93
C ASN A 13 -9.63 10.99 18.82
N GLY A 14 -10.13 10.47 19.94
CA GLY A 14 -9.40 9.52 20.78
C GLY A 14 -8.98 8.27 20.00
N LEU A 15 -9.88 7.65 19.25
CA LEU A 15 -9.59 6.46 18.44
C LEU A 15 -8.57 6.74 17.34
N ALA A 16 -8.65 7.90 16.68
CA ALA A 16 -7.65 8.33 15.70
C ALA A 16 -6.28 8.50 16.34
N ALA A 17 -6.21 9.17 17.50
CA ALA A 17 -4.98 9.35 18.26
C ALA A 17 -4.37 8.01 18.72
N ILE A 18 -5.20 7.02 19.07
CA ILE A 18 -4.72 5.67 19.40
C ILE A 18 -4.04 5.04 18.18
N ALA A 19 -4.66 5.11 17.01
CA ALA A 19 -4.09 4.54 15.78
C ALA A 19 -2.78 5.25 15.38
N GLU A 20 -2.69 6.57 15.55
CA GLU A 20 -1.44 7.32 15.35
C GLU A 20 -0.35 6.94 16.38
N GLU A 21 -0.73 6.74 17.66
CA GLU A 21 0.20 6.27 18.70
C GLU A 21 0.77 4.89 18.36
N MET A 22 -0.06 3.97 17.84
CA MET A 22 0.40 2.67 17.35
C MET A 22 1.46 2.82 16.24
N SER A 23 1.19 3.67 15.24
CA SER A 23 2.11 3.94 14.13
C SER A 23 3.45 4.49 14.63
N MET A 24 3.43 5.45 15.55
CA MET A 24 4.66 5.98 16.17
C MET A 24 5.45 4.92 16.96
N VAL A 25 4.77 3.98 17.62
CA VAL A 25 5.44 2.87 18.32
C VAL A 25 6.21 1.99 17.34
N VAL A 26 5.61 1.67 16.18
CA VAL A 26 6.30 0.89 15.14
C VAL A 26 7.53 1.64 14.64
N MET A 27 7.39 2.89 14.22
CA MET A 27 8.53 3.69 13.71
C MET A 27 9.68 3.78 14.71
N ARG A 28 9.39 3.90 16.01
CA ARG A 28 10.44 4.07 17.03
C ARG A 28 11.07 2.77 17.51
N ALA A 29 10.36 1.64 17.41
CA ALA A 29 10.81 0.37 17.97
C ALA A 29 11.26 -0.64 16.93
N ALA A 30 10.85 -0.50 15.67
CA ALA A 30 11.25 -1.36 14.58
C ALA A 30 12.77 -1.29 14.35
N ARG A 31 13.33 -2.38 13.85
CA ARG A 31 14.76 -2.51 13.53
C ARG A 31 15.03 -2.18 12.08
N SER A 32 14.12 -2.53 11.17
CA SER A 32 14.33 -2.29 9.75
C SER A 32 14.22 -0.79 9.38
N PRO A 33 15.15 -0.26 8.57
CA PRO A 33 15.06 1.12 8.07
C PRO A 33 13.76 1.40 7.31
N LEU A 34 13.17 0.39 6.66
CA LEU A 34 11.90 0.52 5.96
C LEU A 34 10.75 0.96 6.90
N LEU A 35 10.66 0.36 8.08
CA LEU A 35 9.64 0.72 9.06
C LEU A 35 10.04 1.96 9.87
N ARG A 36 11.31 2.05 10.26
CA ARG A 36 11.84 3.12 11.12
C ARG A 36 11.92 4.47 10.43
N GLU A 37 12.42 4.49 9.19
CA GLU A 37 12.71 5.72 8.44
C GLU A 37 11.66 6.00 7.36
N ALA A 38 11.32 5.00 6.54
CA ALA A 38 10.40 5.21 5.41
C ALA A 38 8.93 5.17 5.84
N GLY A 39 8.58 4.46 6.92
CA GLY A 39 7.23 4.41 7.46
C GLY A 39 6.27 3.49 6.70
N ASP A 40 6.78 2.39 6.13
CA ASP A 40 5.95 1.43 5.38
C ASP A 40 5.21 0.44 6.31
N HIS A 41 4.31 0.99 7.12
CA HIS A 41 3.42 0.26 8.01
C HIS A 41 2.08 0.95 8.09
N SER A 42 1.08 0.32 8.70
CA SER A 42 -0.18 0.97 9.02
C SER A 42 -0.83 0.40 10.27
N SER A 43 -1.56 1.26 10.97
CA SER A 43 -2.27 0.90 12.20
C SER A 43 -3.76 1.16 12.06
N ALA A 44 -4.58 0.23 12.52
CA ALA A 44 -6.03 0.35 12.45
C ALA A 44 -6.74 -0.25 13.66
N LEU A 45 -7.92 0.29 13.94
CA LEU A 45 -8.86 -0.19 14.93
C LEU A 45 -10.15 -0.61 14.22
N THR A 46 -10.69 -1.76 14.61
CA THR A 46 -11.98 -2.25 14.11
C THR A 46 -12.94 -2.53 15.26
N ASP A 47 -14.23 -2.50 14.98
CA ASP A 47 -15.26 -2.99 15.90
C ASP A 47 -15.15 -4.51 16.10
N ARG A 48 -16.02 -5.07 16.96
CA ARG A 48 -16.09 -6.52 17.20
C ARG A 48 -16.43 -7.38 15.99
N HIS A 49 -16.94 -6.78 14.91
CA HIS A 49 -17.30 -7.46 13.67
C HIS A 49 -16.20 -7.32 12.60
N GLY A 50 -15.14 -6.57 12.88
CA GLY A 50 -14.01 -6.33 11.98
C GLY A 50 -14.21 -5.15 11.03
N TYR A 51 -15.19 -4.28 11.28
CA TYR A 51 -15.39 -3.06 10.50
C TYR A 51 -14.44 -1.96 10.99
N LEU A 52 -13.70 -1.35 10.05
CA LEU A 52 -12.75 -0.26 10.33
C LEU A 52 -13.44 0.94 10.99
N VAL A 53 -12.99 1.31 12.20
CA VAL A 53 -13.50 2.47 12.95
C VAL A 53 -12.53 3.65 12.86
N ALA A 54 -11.23 3.38 12.98
CA ALA A 54 -10.18 4.38 12.93
C ALA A 54 -8.87 3.78 12.41
N GLN A 55 -7.98 4.65 11.91
CA GLN A 55 -6.67 4.27 11.39
C GLN A 55 -5.70 5.45 11.46
N GLY A 56 -4.40 5.16 11.36
CA GLY A 56 -3.35 6.17 11.24
C GLY A 56 -3.33 6.86 9.87
N GLN A 57 -2.57 7.95 9.75
CA GLN A 57 -2.31 8.64 8.49
C GLN A 57 -1.18 7.96 7.69
N ASP A 58 -1.38 6.69 7.41
CA ASP A 58 -0.35 5.80 6.88
C ASP A 58 -0.50 5.60 5.35
N VAL A 59 -0.16 4.42 4.82
CA VAL A 59 -0.19 4.10 3.38
C VAL A 59 -1.62 3.78 2.90
N PRO A 60 -2.22 4.53 1.95
CA PRO A 60 -3.64 4.38 1.60
C PRO A 60 -4.06 2.97 1.13
N VAL A 61 -3.19 2.21 0.47
CA VAL A 61 -3.52 0.82 0.09
C VAL A 61 -3.74 -0.07 1.32
N HIS A 62 -2.90 0.07 2.36
CA HIS A 62 -3.06 -0.67 3.62
C HIS A 62 -4.39 -0.34 4.28
N LEU A 63 -4.73 0.94 4.31
CA LEU A 63 -5.95 1.47 4.93
C LEU A 63 -7.21 0.88 4.29
N GLY A 64 -7.22 0.76 2.95
CA GLY A 64 -8.29 0.10 2.24
C GLY A 64 -8.39 -1.41 2.54
N VAL A 65 -7.27 -2.14 2.55
CA VAL A 65 -7.30 -3.59 2.79
C VAL A 65 -7.58 -3.97 4.25
N LEU A 66 -7.13 -3.16 5.21
CA LEU A 66 -7.38 -3.36 6.65
C LEU A 66 -8.88 -3.32 7.00
N SER A 67 -9.70 -2.69 6.14
CA SER A 67 -11.18 -2.74 6.23
C SER A 67 -11.78 -4.13 6.02
N PHE A 68 -11.00 -5.09 5.49
CA PHE A 68 -11.42 -6.45 5.23
C PHE A 68 -10.69 -7.49 6.09
N THR A 69 -9.46 -7.20 6.54
CA THR A 69 -8.58 -8.16 7.23
C THR A 69 -9.25 -8.89 8.39
N VAL A 70 -9.86 -8.16 9.35
CA VAL A 70 -10.45 -8.81 10.53
C VAL A 70 -11.71 -9.60 10.17
N ARG A 71 -12.50 -9.13 9.18
CA ARG A 71 -13.71 -9.84 8.72
C ARG A 71 -13.35 -11.19 8.11
N GLU A 72 -12.32 -11.23 7.28
CA GLU A 72 -11.84 -12.49 6.68
C GLU A 72 -11.12 -13.36 7.72
N PHE A 73 -10.36 -12.77 8.63
CA PHE A 73 -9.77 -13.48 9.77
C PHE A 73 -10.84 -14.19 10.61
N LEU A 74 -11.95 -13.52 10.93
CA LEU A 74 -13.05 -14.09 11.72
C LEU A 74 -13.80 -15.24 11.01
N ARG A 75 -13.71 -15.34 9.68
CA ARG A 75 -14.22 -16.50 8.93
C ARG A 75 -13.36 -17.74 9.12
N VAL A 76 -12.07 -17.56 9.42
CA VAL A 76 -11.09 -18.65 9.62
C VAL A 76 -10.89 -18.95 11.11
N VAL A 77 -10.88 -17.93 11.95
CA VAL A 77 -10.69 -18.00 13.41
C VAL A 77 -11.97 -17.54 14.10
N PRO A 78 -12.84 -18.47 14.54
CA PRO A 78 -14.08 -18.12 15.21
C PRO A 78 -13.82 -17.32 16.49
N ALA A 79 -14.69 -16.37 16.80
CA ALA A 79 -14.56 -15.48 17.95
C ALA A 79 -14.37 -16.22 19.29
N GLY A 80 -14.94 -17.42 19.45
CA GLY A 80 -14.77 -18.26 20.65
C GLY A 80 -13.36 -18.80 20.88
N LYS A 81 -12.44 -18.67 19.92
CA LYS A 81 -11.00 -19.01 20.09
C LYS A 81 -10.16 -17.83 20.56
N LEU A 82 -10.73 -16.63 20.59
CA LEU A 82 -10.02 -15.41 20.94
C LEU A 82 -10.01 -15.26 22.47
N THR A 83 -8.84 -14.98 23.03
CA THR A 83 -8.69 -14.69 24.47
C THR A 83 -8.00 -13.34 24.70
N PRO A 84 -8.29 -12.65 25.82
CA PRO A 84 -7.58 -11.43 26.19
C PRO A 84 -6.05 -11.64 26.23
N GLY A 85 -5.29 -10.65 25.77
CA GLY A 85 -3.84 -10.69 25.72
C GLY A 85 -3.24 -11.46 24.54
N ASP A 86 -4.06 -12.16 23.74
CA ASP A 86 -3.57 -12.86 22.54
C ASP A 86 -3.20 -11.89 21.40
N VAL A 87 -2.27 -12.33 20.54
CA VAL A 87 -1.98 -11.68 19.26
C VAL A 87 -1.84 -12.74 18.18
N TRP A 88 -2.55 -12.53 17.07
CA TRP A 88 -2.53 -13.39 15.90
C TRP A 88 -1.69 -12.77 14.80
N ILE A 89 -0.86 -13.57 14.13
CA ILE A 89 -0.06 -13.17 12.96
C ILE A 89 -0.66 -13.78 11.70
N VAL A 90 -0.67 -13.01 10.60
CA VAL A 90 -1.15 -13.46 9.29
C VAL A 90 -0.54 -12.61 8.16
N ASN A 91 -0.24 -13.23 7.02
CA ASN A 91 0.10 -12.52 5.78
C ASN A 91 -0.54 -13.12 4.52
N THR A 92 -1.24 -14.24 4.64
CA THR A 92 -1.94 -14.89 3.53
C THR A 92 -2.97 -13.94 2.90
N PRO A 93 -2.84 -13.55 1.61
CA PRO A 93 -3.68 -12.52 1.00
C PRO A 93 -5.17 -12.85 0.99
N GLU A 94 -5.51 -14.14 1.04
CA GLU A 94 -6.89 -14.64 1.09
C GLU A 94 -7.62 -14.24 2.39
N VAL A 95 -6.88 -13.93 3.44
CA VAL A 95 -7.41 -13.51 4.75
C VAL A 95 -7.47 -11.98 4.83
N GLY A 96 -8.06 -11.35 3.81
CA GLY A 96 -8.22 -9.90 3.74
C GLY A 96 -6.89 -9.15 3.65
N GLY A 97 -5.94 -9.69 2.87
CA GLY A 97 -4.62 -9.12 2.65
C GLY A 97 -4.38 -8.75 1.17
N ASN A 98 -3.16 -8.29 0.92
CA ASN A 98 -2.70 -7.74 -0.35
C ASN A 98 -1.56 -8.57 -0.95
N HIS A 99 -0.44 -8.72 -0.23
CA HIS A 99 0.67 -9.60 -0.59
C HIS A 99 1.42 -10.13 0.64
N LEU A 100 2.35 -11.07 0.44
CA LEU A 100 3.06 -11.77 1.52
C LEU A 100 3.96 -10.87 2.39
N PRO A 101 4.70 -9.89 1.84
CA PRO A 101 5.54 -9.00 2.64
C PRO A 101 4.78 -8.19 3.69
N ASP A 102 3.50 -7.88 3.47
CA ASP A 102 2.70 -7.13 4.43
C ASP A 102 2.16 -8.07 5.51
N VAL A 103 2.86 -8.14 6.65
CA VAL A 103 2.50 -9.01 7.76
C VAL A 103 1.62 -8.25 8.76
N LYS A 104 0.46 -8.82 9.08
CA LYS A 104 -0.51 -8.24 10.02
C LYS A 104 -0.46 -8.94 11.37
N LEU A 105 -0.45 -8.15 12.45
CA LEU A 105 -0.74 -8.58 13.81
C LEU A 105 -2.11 -8.09 14.25
N ILE A 106 -2.94 -9.00 14.74
CA ILE A 106 -4.33 -8.75 15.16
C ILE A 106 -4.47 -9.09 16.63
N ARG A 107 -4.82 -8.08 17.46
CA ARG A 107 -5.09 -8.25 18.89
C ARG A 107 -6.59 -8.00 19.17
N PRO A 108 -7.35 -9.01 19.63
CA PRO A 108 -8.70 -8.79 20.13
C PRO A 108 -8.68 -8.01 21.45
N VAL A 109 -9.64 -7.10 21.64
CA VAL A 109 -9.76 -6.23 22.82
C VAL A 109 -11.10 -6.48 23.51
N PHE A 110 -11.04 -6.69 24.83
CA PHE A 110 -12.17 -7.15 25.64
C PHE A 110 -12.51 -6.16 26.75
N SER A 111 -13.79 -6.11 27.12
CA SER A 111 -14.29 -5.54 28.36
C SER A 111 -14.87 -6.67 29.19
N GLY A 112 -14.13 -7.12 30.22
CA GLY A 112 -14.41 -8.38 30.90
C GLY A 112 -14.37 -9.56 29.92
N ALA A 113 -15.52 -10.23 29.71
CA ALA A 113 -15.66 -11.34 28.76
C ALA A 113 -16.15 -10.90 27.36
N THR A 114 -16.50 -9.63 27.19
CA THR A 114 -17.11 -9.11 25.96
C THR A 114 -16.03 -8.60 25.01
N LEU A 115 -15.86 -9.26 23.86
CA LEU A 115 -15.09 -8.73 22.75
C LEU A 115 -15.80 -7.52 22.15
N TYR A 116 -15.14 -6.36 22.09
CA TYR A 116 -15.75 -5.13 21.54
C TYR A 116 -14.94 -4.48 20.42
N ALA A 117 -13.66 -4.78 20.28
CA ALA A 117 -12.80 -4.21 19.23
C ALA A 117 -11.61 -5.13 18.87
N PHE A 118 -10.91 -4.78 17.79
CA PHE A 118 -9.57 -5.29 17.50
C PHE A 118 -8.61 -4.14 17.20
N ALA A 119 -7.35 -4.32 17.60
CA ALA A 119 -6.23 -3.51 17.16
C ALA A 119 -5.39 -4.28 16.13
N ILE A 120 -5.01 -3.61 15.05
CA ILE A 120 -4.29 -4.22 13.94
C ILE A 120 -3.04 -3.39 13.64
N SER A 121 -1.92 -4.06 13.50
CA SER A 121 -0.68 -3.47 12.99
C SER A 121 -0.22 -4.25 11.77
N LEU A 122 -0.14 -3.59 10.62
CA LEU A 122 0.42 -4.11 9.37
C LEU A 122 1.80 -3.49 9.19
N ALA A 123 2.81 -4.29 8.87
CA ALA A 123 4.14 -3.80 8.52
C ALA A 123 4.66 -4.53 7.27
N HIS A 124 5.29 -3.78 6.36
CA HIS A 124 5.97 -4.36 5.22
C HIS A 124 7.31 -4.94 5.64
N TRP A 125 7.52 -6.23 5.43
CA TRP A 125 8.80 -6.87 5.65
C TRP A 125 9.57 -6.91 4.34
N ALA A 126 10.72 -6.23 4.31
CA ALA A 126 11.55 -6.16 3.12
C ALA A 126 11.93 -7.55 2.57
N ASP A 127 11.97 -8.60 3.41
CA ASP A 127 12.15 -9.99 2.99
C ASP A 127 11.26 -10.90 3.86
N ILE A 128 10.35 -11.64 3.20
CA ILE A 128 9.51 -12.71 3.76
C ILE A 128 10.01 -14.10 3.31
N GLY A 129 11.28 -14.20 2.91
CA GLY A 129 11.87 -15.39 2.29
C GLY A 129 11.66 -15.44 0.78
N GLY A 130 11.45 -16.65 0.24
CA GLY A 130 11.18 -16.87 -1.18
C GLY A 130 12.42 -17.03 -2.06
N ALA A 131 12.19 -17.12 -3.37
CA ALA A 131 13.20 -17.48 -4.36
C ALA A 131 14.33 -16.44 -4.48
N MET A 132 14.01 -15.17 -4.26
CA MET A 132 14.95 -14.05 -4.32
C MET A 132 15.03 -13.31 -2.98
N PRO A 133 16.22 -12.81 -2.58
CA PRO A 133 16.33 -11.81 -1.52
C PRO A 133 15.43 -10.62 -1.82
N GLY A 134 14.66 -10.21 -0.83
CA GLY A 134 13.65 -9.18 -1.00
C GLY A 134 12.25 -9.70 -1.28
N SER A 135 12.08 -10.99 -1.57
CA SER A 135 10.79 -11.64 -1.88
C SER A 135 10.11 -11.26 -3.20
N TYR A 136 10.65 -10.28 -3.93
CA TYR A 136 10.22 -9.94 -5.28
C TYR A 136 11.00 -10.75 -6.31
N TYR A 137 10.33 -11.73 -6.90
CA TYR A 137 10.85 -12.53 -8.00
C TYR A 137 10.04 -12.28 -9.26
N ALA A 138 10.59 -11.53 -10.21
CA ALA A 138 9.91 -11.12 -11.44
C ALA A 138 9.43 -12.30 -12.29
N ALA A 139 10.12 -13.44 -12.19
CA ALA A 139 9.77 -14.68 -12.87
C ALA A 139 8.98 -15.67 -11.99
N ALA A 140 8.40 -15.20 -10.87
CA ALA A 140 7.47 -16.02 -10.10
C ALA A 140 6.28 -16.45 -10.96
N ARG A 141 5.88 -17.71 -10.79
CA ARG A 141 4.75 -18.37 -11.45
C ARG A 141 3.73 -18.90 -10.44
N ASP A 142 4.11 -18.93 -9.16
CA ASP A 142 3.24 -19.29 -8.06
C ASP A 142 3.57 -18.47 -6.80
N ALA A 143 2.62 -18.41 -5.87
CA ALA A 143 2.74 -17.67 -4.62
C ALA A 143 3.85 -18.18 -3.67
N TRP A 144 4.31 -19.43 -3.80
CA TRP A 144 5.34 -19.98 -2.90
C TRP A 144 6.74 -19.48 -3.27
N GLN A 145 6.94 -19.11 -4.53
CA GLN A 145 8.18 -18.47 -4.95
C GLN A 145 8.34 -17.06 -4.35
N GLU A 146 7.25 -16.44 -3.87
CA GLU A 146 7.25 -15.13 -3.20
C GLU A 146 7.58 -15.22 -1.70
N GLY A 147 7.57 -16.41 -1.10
CA GLY A 147 8.08 -16.63 0.25
C GLY A 147 7.08 -17.23 1.25
N LEU A 148 7.33 -16.96 2.53
CA LEU A 148 6.63 -17.57 3.64
C LEU A 148 5.16 -17.13 3.67
N ARG A 149 4.26 -18.13 3.64
CA ARG A 149 2.81 -17.93 3.80
C ARG A 149 2.41 -18.29 5.22
N ILE A 150 1.97 -17.29 5.98
CA ILE A 150 1.57 -17.36 7.38
C ILE A 150 0.04 -17.29 7.44
N PRO A 151 -0.66 -18.43 7.61
CA PRO A 151 -2.08 -18.40 7.90
C PRO A 151 -2.32 -17.79 9.29
N PRO A 152 -3.57 -17.52 9.69
CA PRO A 152 -3.87 -17.06 11.04
C PRO A 152 -3.31 -17.98 12.13
N VAL A 153 -2.25 -17.54 12.79
CA VAL A 153 -1.56 -18.28 13.85
C VAL A 153 -1.50 -17.41 15.10
N ARG A 154 -1.84 -17.96 16.26
CA ARG A 154 -1.69 -17.27 17.54
C ARG A 154 -0.22 -17.26 17.95
N LEU A 155 0.44 -16.11 17.77
CA LEU A 155 1.84 -15.88 18.09
C LEU A 155 2.07 -15.47 19.54
N VAL A 156 1.14 -14.73 20.13
CA VAL A 156 1.17 -14.34 21.55
C VAL A 156 -0.04 -14.96 22.22
N ALA A 157 0.18 -15.65 23.35
CA ALA A 157 -0.86 -16.22 24.19
C ALA A 157 -0.80 -15.58 25.57
N GLY A 158 -1.84 -14.83 25.95
CA GLY A 158 -1.86 -14.12 27.24
C GLY A 158 -0.62 -13.26 27.50
N ASP A 159 -0.26 -12.40 26.54
CA ASP A 159 0.93 -11.53 26.54
C ASP A 159 2.32 -12.19 26.54
N ALA A 160 2.38 -13.53 26.53
CA ALA A 160 3.62 -14.28 26.34
C ALA A 160 3.81 -14.68 24.86
N ILE A 161 4.99 -14.40 24.30
CA ILE A 161 5.35 -14.80 22.94
C ILE A 161 5.58 -16.32 22.92
N ASP A 162 5.01 -16.97 21.93
CA ASP A 162 5.29 -18.37 21.62
C ASP A 162 6.59 -18.46 20.81
N GLU A 163 7.68 -18.78 21.51
CA GLU A 163 9.03 -18.82 20.94
C GLU A 163 9.20 -19.92 19.88
N GLU A 164 8.40 -21.01 19.93
CA GLU A 164 8.45 -22.06 18.90
C GLU A 164 7.87 -21.55 17.58
N LYS A 165 6.72 -20.87 17.63
CA LYS A 165 6.10 -20.25 16.44
C LYS A 165 6.94 -19.11 15.90
N MET A 166 7.50 -18.28 16.79
CA MET A 166 8.45 -17.24 16.41
C MET A 166 9.66 -17.87 15.70
N GLY A 167 10.26 -18.91 16.28
CA GLY A 167 11.39 -19.62 15.70
C GLY A 167 11.08 -20.20 14.31
N PHE A 168 9.88 -20.75 14.12
CA PHE A 168 9.45 -21.23 12.81
C PHE A 168 9.41 -20.12 11.75
N ILE A 169 8.86 -18.94 12.09
CA ILE A 169 8.82 -17.80 11.17
C ILE A 169 10.24 -17.31 10.87
N LEU A 170 11.04 -17.09 11.91
CA LEU A 170 12.39 -16.54 11.79
C LEU A 170 13.34 -17.47 11.01
N ALA A 171 13.12 -18.79 11.04
CA ALA A 171 13.90 -19.74 10.26
C ALA A 171 13.66 -19.64 8.73
N ASN A 172 12.56 -19.00 8.30
CA ASN A 172 12.13 -18.95 6.91
C ASN A 172 12.33 -17.58 6.24
N VAL A 173 12.99 -16.64 6.91
CA VAL A 173 13.22 -15.27 6.42
C VAL A 173 14.70 -14.93 6.45
N ARG A 174 15.14 -14.03 5.56
CA ARG A 174 16.51 -13.50 5.62
C ARG A 174 16.59 -12.45 6.73
N GLY A 175 17.69 -12.44 7.49
CA GLY A 175 17.94 -11.51 8.61
C GLY A 175 16.92 -11.66 9.76
N PRO A 176 16.92 -12.79 10.50
CA PRO A 176 15.94 -13.08 11.55
C PRO A 176 15.96 -12.09 12.73
N ASP A 177 17.10 -11.52 13.10
CA ASP A 177 17.20 -10.62 14.26
C ASP A 177 16.45 -9.30 14.04
N GLU A 178 16.57 -8.74 12.83
CA GLU A 178 15.82 -7.56 12.40
C GLU A 178 14.31 -7.87 12.39
N ARG A 179 13.93 -9.00 11.77
CA ARG A 179 12.54 -9.49 11.73
C ARG A 179 11.95 -9.71 13.12
N ARG A 180 12.70 -10.27 14.07
CA ARG A 180 12.26 -10.42 15.46
C ARG A 180 11.95 -9.05 16.08
N GLY A 181 12.82 -8.07 15.86
CA GLY A 181 12.61 -6.70 16.33
C GLY A 181 11.34 -6.06 15.77
N ASP A 182 11.11 -6.22 14.47
CA ASP A 182 9.92 -5.69 13.78
C ASP A 182 8.62 -6.34 14.29
N ILE A 183 8.60 -7.66 14.48
CA ILE A 183 7.46 -8.36 15.08
C ILE A 183 7.17 -7.85 16.49
N LEU A 184 8.22 -7.68 17.31
CA LEU A 184 8.07 -7.15 18.67
C LEU A 184 7.52 -5.71 18.67
N ALA A 185 7.93 -4.89 17.70
CA ALA A 185 7.40 -3.54 17.52
C ALA A 185 5.89 -3.56 17.19
N GLN A 186 5.47 -4.44 16.28
CA GLN A 186 4.03 -4.63 15.98
C GLN A 186 3.24 -5.15 17.19
N VAL A 187 3.80 -6.07 17.99
CA VAL A 187 3.17 -6.56 19.25
C VAL A 187 3.03 -5.42 20.25
N ALA A 188 4.04 -4.56 20.36
CA ALA A 188 4.02 -3.40 21.25
C ALA A 188 2.97 -2.37 20.80
N ALA A 189 2.87 -2.09 19.50
CA ALA A 189 1.89 -1.18 18.93
C ALA A 189 0.46 -1.63 19.26
N THR A 190 0.13 -2.89 18.98
CA THR A 190 -1.21 -3.44 19.33
C THR A 190 -1.46 -3.47 20.84
N ARG A 191 -0.43 -3.56 21.68
CA ARG A 191 -0.57 -3.56 23.16
C ARG A 191 -0.92 -2.17 23.67
N VAL A 192 -0.28 -1.14 23.11
CA VAL A 192 -0.60 0.26 23.40
C VAL A 192 -2.05 0.55 23.05
N ALA A 193 -2.51 0.08 21.88
CA ALA A 193 -3.90 0.22 21.48
C ALA A 193 -4.89 -0.40 22.47
N ALA A 194 -4.65 -1.63 22.89
CA ALA A 194 -5.49 -2.32 23.86
C ALA A 194 -5.58 -1.54 25.18
N ARG A 195 -4.43 -1.08 25.71
CA ARG A 195 -4.39 -0.25 26.93
C ARG A 195 -5.22 1.04 26.77
N ARG A 196 -5.09 1.75 25.65
CA ARG A 196 -5.85 2.99 25.43
C ARG A 196 -7.34 2.76 25.26
N LEU A 197 -7.72 1.66 24.61
CA LEU A 197 -9.11 1.25 24.49
C LEU A 197 -9.69 0.85 25.86
N GLU A 198 -8.92 0.16 26.72
CA GLU A 198 -9.28 -0.12 28.12
C GLU A 198 -9.44 1.16 28.95
N GLU A 199 -8.59 2.18 28.74
CA GLU A 199 -8.74 3.50 29.37
C GLU A 199 -10.07 4.18 28.96
N LEU A 200 -10.45 4.09 27.68
CA LEU A 200 -11.74 4.61 27.19
C LEU A 200 -12.92 3.79 27.74
N ASP A 201 -12.79 2.46 27.81
CA ASP A 201 -13.80 1.58 28.38
C ASP A 201 -14.03 1.89 29.86
N GLY A 202 -12.96 2.10 30.65
CA GLY A 202 -13.07 2.50 32.04
C GLY A 202 -13.78 3.85 32.26
N GLN A 203 -13.74 4.75 31.27
CA GLN A 203 -14.40 6.06 31.33
C GLN A 203 -15.85 6.03 30.87
N TYR A 204 -16.14 5.33 29.76
CA TYR A 204 -17.43 5.41 29.08
C TYR A 204 -18.26 4.11 29.18
N GLY A 205 -17.59 2.97 29.34
CA GLY A 205 -18.17 1.62 29.29
C GLY A 205 -18.29 1.08 27.85
N ALA A 206 -18.09 -0.23 27.71
CA ALA A 206 -18.06 -0.91 26.41
C ALA A 206 -19.34 -0.74 25.59
N ASP A 207 -20.52 -0.81 26.20
CA ASP A 207 -21.79 -0.63 25.49
C ASP A 207 -21.90 0.77 24.86
N PHE A 208 -21.35 1.79 25.53
CA PHE A 208 -21.32 3.15 25.02
C PHE A 208 -20.30 3.30 23.88
N LEU A 209 -19.13 2.67 24.00
CA LEU A 209 -18.13 2.65 22.93
C LEU A 209 -18.64 1.92 21.68
N ILE A 210 -19.33 0.79 21.86
CA ILE A 210 -19.97 0.05 20.75
C ILE A 210 -20.99 0.94 20.04
N ALA A 211 -21.86 1.62 20.79
CA ALA A 211 -22.80 2.58 20.20
C ALA A 211 -22.09 3.73 19.47
N ALA A 212 -20.94 4.18 19.98
CA ALA A 212 -20.13 5.20 19.32
C ALA A 212 -19.51 4.68 18.00
N PHE A 213 -19.04 3.43 17.95
CA PHE A 213 -18.53 2.81 16.72
C PHE A 213 -19.63 2.75 15.64
N ASP A 214 -20.83 2.28 16.02
CA ASP A 214 -21.99 2.25 15.12
C ASP A 214 -22.33 3.65 14.60
N ALA A 215 -22.35 4.66 15.47
CA ALA A 215 -22.61 6.05 15.08
C ALA A 215 -21.53 6.64 14.16
N ILE A 216 -20.25 6.26 14.34
CA ILE A 216 -19.15 6.64 13.43
C ILE A 216 -19.40 6.04 12.04
N HIS A 217 -19.78 4.76 11.95
CA HIS A 217 -20.10 4.11 10.69
C HIS A 217 -21.29 4.77 10.00
N ASP A 218 -22.39 4.99 10.71
CA ASP A 218 -23.60 5.61 10.17
C ASP A 218 -23.34 7.03 9.68
N ARG A 219 -22.48 7.79 10.38
CA ARG A 219 -22.08 9.12 9.95
C ARG A 219 -21.27 9.08 8.66
N ALA A 220 -20.28 8.19 8.58
CA ALA A 220 -19.45 8.06 7.39
C ALA A 220 -20.24 7.56 6.17
N GLU A 221 -21.23 6.69 6.38
CA GLU A 221 -22.16 6.27 5.33
C GLU A 221 -22.95 7.47 4.79
N ARG A 222 -23.58 8.27 5.67
CA ARG A 222 -24.34 9.46 5.23
C ARG A 222 -23.46 10.44 4.44
N GLN A 223 -22.25 10.71 4.93
CA GLN A 223 -21.32 11.60 4.24
C GLN A 223 -20.89 11.06 2.87
N MET A 224 -20.67 9.74 2.76
CA MET A 224 -20.31 9.14 1.47
C MET A 224 -21.49 9.14 0.49
N ARG A 225 -22.70 8.84 0.96
CA ARG A 225 -23.95 8.97 0.17
C ARG A 225 -24.11 10.39 -0.36
N GLU A 226 -23.95 11.40 0.50
CA GLU A 226 -23.95 12.81 0.09
C GLU A 226 -22.87 13.12 -0.95
N ALA A 227 -21.64 12.62 -0.76
CA ALA A 227 -20.56 12.80 -1.72
C ALA A 227 -20.86 12.15 -3.10
N ILE A 228 -21.51 10.99 -3.13
CA ILE A 228 -21.91 10.31 -4.37
C ILE A 228 -22.91 11.16 -5.17
N THR A 229 -23.83 11.88 -4.51
CA THR A 229 -24.81 12.74 -5.21
C THR A 229 -24.19 13.88 -6.02
N ALA A 230 -22.90 14.20 -5.80
CA ALA A 230 -22.17 15.15 -6.61
C ALA A 230 -21.77 14.59 -7.99
N ILE A 231 -21.89 13.28 -8.18
CA ILE A 231 -21.64 12.59 -9.45
C ILE A 231 -22.99 12.44 -10.16
N PRO A 232 -23.14 12.90 -11.41
CA PRO A 232 -24.36 12.69 -12.16
C PRO A 232 -24.67 11.19 -12.33
N ASP A 233 -25.96 10.83 -12.23
CA ASP A 233 -26.42 9.48 -12.55
C ASP A 233 -26.00 9.09 -13.97
N GLY A 234 -25.48 7.89 -14.12
CA GLY A 234 -24.94 7.45 -15.40
C GLY A 234 -24.01 6.25 -15.29
N SER A 235 -23.46 5.87 -16.44
CA SER A 235 -22.48 4.80 -16.56
C SER A 235 -21.24 5.34 -17.26
N TYR A 236 -20.08 5.15 -16.63
CA TYR A 236 -18.81 5.69 -17.10
C TYR A 236 -17.76 4.58 -17.14
N THR A 237 -17.03 4.49 -18.25
CA THR A 237 -16.02 3.44 -18.45
C THR A 237 -14.63 4.04 -18.40
N GLY A 238 -13.70 3.37 -17.73
CA GLY A 238 -12.30 3.75 -17.71
C GLY A 238 -11.35 2.57 -17.88
N VAL A 239 -10.14 2.87 -18.32
CA VAL A 239 -9.09 1.88 -18.55
C VAL A 239 -7.71 2.45 -18.26
N ASP A 240 -6.87 1.64 -17.63
CA ASP A 240 -5.41 1.86 -17.60
C ASP A 240 -4.68 0.54 -17.83
N TYR A 241 -3.38 0.60 -18.04
CA TYR A 241 -2.58 -0.53 -18.50
C TYR A 241 -1.34 -0.72 -17.62
N MET A 242 -1.07 -1.97 -17.27
CA MET A 242 0.27 -2.42 -16.89
C MET A 242 1.14 -2.45 -18.15
N ASP A 243 2.43 -2.18 -18.04
CA ASP A 243 3.39 -2.15 -19.15
C ASP A 243 3.54 -3.53 -19.82
N ASP A 244 3.51 -4.61 -19.04
CA ASP A 244 3.59 -6.00 -19.50
C ASP A 244 2.99 -7.02 -18.49
N ASP A 245 3.16 -8.31 -18.74
CA ASP A 245 2.72 -9.45 -17.93
C ASP A 245 3.86 -10.15 -17.15
N CYS A 246 5.01 -9.48 -17.00
CA CYS A 246 6.32 -10.01 -16.58
C CYS A 246 6.86 -11.16 -17.46
N ASN A 247 6.38 -11.28 -18.69
CA ASN A 247 6.84 -12.28 -19.66
C ASN A 247 7.06 -11.67 -21.06
N GLY A 248 7.22 -10.34 -21.14
CA GLY A 248 7.42 -9.61 -22.38
C GLY A 248 6.17 -9.54 -23.27
N GLY A 249 4.98 -9.77 -22.69
CA GLY A 249 3.70 -9.64 -23.37
C GLY A 249 3.30 -8.18 -23.62
N ALA A 250 2.15 -8.00 -24.29
CA ALA A 250 1.56 -6.68 -24.51
C ALA A 250 1.03 -6.06 -23.19
N PRO A 251 0.83 -4.74 -23.12
CA PRO A 251 0.26 -4.08 -21.96
C PRO A 251 -1.04 -4.73 -21.47
N VAL A 252 -1.16 -4.93 -20.17
CA VAL A 252 -2.27 -5.68 -19.55
C VAL A 252 -3.34 -4.71 -19.03
N PRO A 253 -4.59 -4.78 -19.53
CA PRO A 253 -5.62 -3.80 -19.21
C PRO A 253 -6.34 -4.05 -17.89
N ILE A 254 -6.51 -2.99 -17.09
CA ILE A 254 -7.45 -2.89 -15.99
C ILE A 254 -8.63 -2.04 -16.45
N ARG A 255 -9.85 -2.59 -16.39
CA ARG A 255 -11.07 -1.93 -16.87
C ARG A 255 -12.10 -1.82 -15.78
N VAL A 256 -12.79 -0.68 -15.73
CA VAL A 256 -13.89 -0.46 -14.80
C VAL A 256 -15.07 0.19 -15.52
N THR A 257 -16.28 -0.24 -15.15
CA THR A 257 -17.51 0.50 -15.43
C THR A 257 -18.08 0.99 -14.11
N VAL A 258 -18.16 2.31 -13.94
CA VAL A 258 -18.75 2.96 -12.77
C VAL A 258 -20.19 3.34 -13.10
N THR A 259 -21.14 2.77 -12.35
CA THR A 259 -22.57 3.11 -12.47
C THR A 259 -23.00 3.85 -11.21
N VAL A 260 -23.48 5.08 -11.38
CA VAL A 260 -24.03 5.91 -10.29
C VAL A 260 -25.54 5.98 -10.45
N ALA A 261 -26.25 5.73 -9.34
CA ALA A 261 -27.70 5.83 -9.26
C ALA A 261 -28.10 6.43 -7.91
N GLY A 262 -28.49 7.71 -7.90
CA GLY A 262 -28.85 8.44 -6.69
C GLY A 262 -27.64 8.62 -5.77
N ASP A 263 -27.64 7.91 -4.65
CA ASP A 263 -26.61 7.99 -3.61
C ASP A 263 -25.77 6.70 -3.49
N GLU A 264 -25.85 5.81 -4.50
CA GLU A 264 -25.10 4.56 -4.58
C GLU A 264 -24.25 4.50 -5.85
N ALA A 265 -23.09 3.83 -5.75
CA ALA A 265 -22.17 3.65 -6.86
C ALA A 265 -21.68 2.19 -6.95
N THR A 266 -21.74 1.62 -8.17
CA THR A 266 -21.21 0.29 -8.49
C THR A 266 -19.99 0.40 -9.38
N PHE A 267 -18.90 -0.26 -8.99
CA PHE A 267 -17.62 -0.33 -9.69
C PHE A 267 -17.42 -1.75 -10.20
N ASP A 268 -17.70 -1.97 -11.49
CA ASP A 268 -17.60 -3.28 -12.13
C ASP A 268 -16.27 -3.43 -12.86
N PHE A 269 -15.39 -4.27 -12.30
CA PHE A 269 -14.09 -4.60 -12.88
C PHE A 269 -14.07 -5.93 -13.66
N THR A 270 -15.21 -6.56 -13.91
CA THR A 270 -15.28 -7.90 -14.51
C THR A 270 -14.64 -8.01 -15.91
N ALA A 271 -14.55 -6.89 -16.63
CA ALA A 271 -13.91 -6.75 -17.94
C ALA A 271 -12.37 -6.55 -17.88
N SER A 272 -11.78 -6.55 -16.68
CA SER A 272 -10.31 -6.56 -16.51
C SER A 272 -9.70 -7.87 -17.02
N ALA A 273 -8.41 -7.82 -17.33
CA ALA A 273 -7.66 -8.96 -17.85
C ALA A 273 -7.75 -10.21 -16.96
N ASP A 274 -7.54 -11.38 -17.57
CA ASP A 274 -7.30 -12.62 -16.83
C ASP A 274 -6.05 -12.51 -15.96
N ALA A 275 -5.95 -13.39 -14.96
CA ALA A 275 -4.74 -13.52 -14.16
C ALA A 275 -3.52 -13.75 -15.07
N VAL A 276 -2.45 -13.03 -14.79
CA VAL A 276 -1.21 -13.07 -15.57
C VAL A 276 -0.23 -14.08 -14.97
N PRO A 277 0.70 -14.64 -15.76
CA PRO A 277 1.67 -15.62 -15.25
C PRO A 277 2.66 -15.02 -14.23
N GLY A 278 2.92 -13.71 -14.30
CA GLY A 278 3.86 -13.00 -13.45
C GLY A 278 3.27 -12.46 -12.14
N PRO A 279 4.12 -11.89 -11.26
CA PRO A 279 3.74 -11.39 -9.93
C PRO A 279 2.92 -10.08 -9.92
N LEU A 280 2.11 -9.81 -10.94
CA LEU A 280 1.28 -8.59 -11.04
C LEU A 280 -0.19 -8.86 -10.70
N ASN A 281 -0.53 -10.09 -10.32
CA ASN A 281 -1.88 -10.38 -9.85
C ASN A 281 -2.14 -9.74 -8.49
N THR A 282 -3.41 -9.62 -8.13
CA THR A 282 -3.79 -9.09 -6.83
C THR A 282 -5.10 -9.72 -6.32
N THR A 283 -5.51 -9.27 -5.14
CA THR A 283 -6.75 -9.70 -4.48
C THR A 283 -7.86 -8.69 -4.73
N ARG A 284 -9.12 -9.16 -4.65
CA ARG A 284 -10.29 -8.29 -4.78
C ARG A 284 -10.35 -7.16 -3.75
N PHE A 285 -9.64 -7.31 -2.63
CA PHE A 285 -9.56 -6.29 -1.57
C PHE A 285 -8.81 -5.04 -2.07
N ILE A 286 -7.87 -5.20 -2.99
CA ILE A 286 -7.17 -4.07 -3.61
C ILE A 286 -8.09 -3.24 -4.50
N ALA A 287 -9.03 -3.86 -5.21
CA ALA A 287 -10.06 -3.13 -5.95
C ALA A 287 -10.92 -2.27 -5.00
N GLY A 288 -11.34 -2.85 -3.87
CA GLY A 288 -12.05 -2.11 -2.82
C GLY A 288 -11.23 -0.95 -2.24
N ALA A 289 -9.93 -1.15 -2.00
CA ALA A 289 -9.03 -0.11 -1.50
C ALA A 289 -8.88 1.06 -2.48
N ALA A 290 -8.69 0.76 -3.77
CA ALA A 290 -8.57 1.77 -4.81
C ALA A 290 -9.86 2.59 -4.98
N VAL A 291 -11.02 1.93 -5.04
CA VAL A 291 -12.33 2.61 -5.12
C VAL A 291 -12.54 3.54 -3.94
N PHE A 292 -12.27 3.07 -2.73
CA PHE A 292 -12.39 3.88 -1.52
C PHE A 292 -11.47 5.09 -1.52
N TYR A 293 -10.21 4.91 -1.95
CA TYR A 293 -9.27 6.02 -2.11
C TYR A 293 -9.79 7.06 -3.11
N VAL A 294 -10.21 6.65 -4.30
CA VAL A 294 -10.65 7.57 -5.37
C VAL A 294 -11.88 8.36 -4.93
N MET A 295 -12.89 7.68 -4.36
CA MET A 295 -14.12 8.33 -3.91
C MET A 295 -13.86 9.38 -2.83
N ARG A 296 -12.98 9.07 -1.86
CA ARG A 296 -12.57 10.05 -0.86
C ARG A 296 -11.73 11.17 -1.46
N ALA A 297 -10.75 10.86 -2.30
CA ALA A 297 -9.86 11.86 -2.89
C ALA A 297 -10.60 12.91 -3.74
N LEU A 298 -11.65 12.50 -4.46
CA LEU A 298 -12.37 13.39 -5.40
C LEU A 298 -13.64 14.02 -4.81
N PHE A 299 -14.38 13.29 -3.98
CA PHE A 299 -15.72 13.71 -3.54
C PHE A 299 -15.87 13.87 -2.04
N GLY A 300 -14.99 13.27 -1.22
CA GLY A 300 -15.11 13.29 0.23
C GLY A 300 -13.77 13.29 0.98
N PRO A 301 -12.87 14.26 0.76
CA PRO A 301 -11.54 14.25 1.38
C PRO A 301 -11.61 14.39 2.90
N GLU A 302 -12.61 15.10 3.41
CA GLU A 302 -12.86 15.32 4.83
C GLU A 302 -13.61 14.16 5.51
N ILE A 303 -14.10 13.19 4.74
CA ILE A 303 -14.80 12.03 5.30
C ILE A 303 -13.77 11.18 6.04
N GLN A 304 -14.03 10.95 7.33
CA GLN A 304 -13.22 10.03 8.12
C GLN A 304 -13.28 8.63 7.52
N ALA A 305 -12.12 8.01 7.38
CA ALA A 305 -12.04 6.62 6.96
C ALA A 305 -12.69 5.70 7.99
N SER A 306 -13.77 5.04 7.59
CA SER A 306 -14.41 3.96 8.33
C SER A 306 -15.15 3.04 7.36
N ALA A 307 -15.52 1.86 7.84
CA ALA A 307 -16.30 0.90 7.06
C ALA A 307 -17.65 1.44 6.56
N GLY A 308 -18.20 2.47 7.21
CA GLY A 308 -19.45 3.11 6.79
C GLY A 308 -19.37 3.67 5.36
N CYS A 309 -18.19 4.14 4.95
CA CYS A 309 -17.96 4.65 3.60
C CYS A 309 -18.14 3.58 2.52
N TYR A 310 -18.03 2.29 2.84
CA TYR A 310 -18.19 1.21 1.89
C TYR A 310 -19.66 0.80 1.69
N ARG A 311 -20.57 1.17 2.60
CA ARG A 311 -21.97 0.74 2.53
C ARG A 311 -22.70 1.18 1.24
N PRO A 312 -22.49 2.39 0.69
CA PRO A 312 -23.09 2.79 -0.59
C PRO A 312 -22.22 2.44 -1.82
N LEU A 313 -21.11 1.71 -1.64
CA LEU A 313 -20.17 1.37 -2.70
C LEU A 313 -20.19 -0.15 -2.95
N THR A 314 -20.57 -0.54 -4.17
CA THR A 314 -20.48 -1.94 -4.60
C THR A 314 -19.26 -2.13 -5.49
N VAL A 315 -18.38 -3.07 -5.16
CA VAL A 315 -17.20 -3.40 -5.98
C VAL A 315 -17.29 -4.83 -6.46
N ILE A 316 -17.22 -5.03 -7.78
CA ILE A 316 -17.39 -6.33 -8.42
C ILE A 316 -16.09 -6.69 -9.15
N THR A 317 -15.55 -7.86 -8.83
CA THR A 317 -14.41 -8.48 -9.53
C THR A 317 -14.84 -9.83 -10.11
N ARG A 318 -14.10 -10.31 -11.13
CA ARG A 318 -14.31 -11.64 -11.72
C ARG A 318 -13.27 -12.62 -11.17
N PRO A 319 -13.66 -13.75 -10.56
CA PRO A 319 -12.71 -14.81 -10.18
C PRO A 319 -11.86 -15.25 -11.37
N GLY A 320 -10.55 -15.39 -11.16
CA GLY A 320 -9.57 -15.71 -12.20
C GLY A 320 -9.10 -14.50 -13.03
N SER A 321 -9.58 -13.29 -12.74
CA SER A 321 -9.01 -12.06 -13.28
C SER A 321 -7.73 -11.65 -12.55
N ILE A 322 -6.96 -10.71 -13.11
CA ILE A 322 -5.79 -10.12 -12.48
C ILE A 322 -6.10 -9.49 -11.10
N LEU A 323 -7.37 -9.09 -10.86
CA LEU A 323 -7.83 -8.52 -9.60
C LEU A 323 -8.42 -9.54 -8.62
N ASP A 324 -8.54 -10.81 -9.02
CA ASP A 324 -9.05 -11.90 -8.17
C ASP A 324 -8.46 -13.24 -8.65
N ALA A 325 -7.13 -13.32 -8.68
CA ALA A 325 -6.40 -14.41 -9.33
C ALA A 325 -6.41 -15.73 -8.53
N GLY A 326 -6.80 -15.67 -7.25
CA GLY A 326 -6.82 -16.81 -6.35
C GLY A 326 -5.45 -17.13 -5.72
N PRO A 327 -5.41 -18.12 -4.81
CA PRO A 327 -4.31 -18.32 -3.87
C PRO A 327 -3.02 -18.90 -4.46
N MET A 328 -3.09 -19.40 -5.70
CA MET A 328 -1.95 -20.00 -6.39
C MET A 328 -1.10 -18.95 -7.10
N ALA A 329 -1.72 -17.85 -7.51
CA ALA A 329 -1.09 -16.84 -8.34
C ALA A 329 -0.11 -15.99 -7.50
N PRO A 330 1.05 -15.61 -8.06
CA PRO A 330 1.96 -14.66 -7.42
C PRO A 330 1.35 -13.25 -7.44
N VAL A 331 1.39 -12.55 -6.30
CA VAL A 331 0.71 -11.26 -6.09
C VAL A 331 1.60 -10.12 -5.60
N VAL A 332 2.91 -10.33 -5.46
CA VAL A 332 3.78 -9.40 -4.73
C VAL A 332 3.83 -8.00 -5.36
N GLY A 333 3.86 -7.91 -6.70
CA GLY A 333 3.81 -6.63 -7.43
C GLY A 333 2.41 -6.02 -7.51
N GLY A 334 1.37 -6.80 -7.25
CA GLY A 334 -0.02 -6.33 -7.30
C GLY A 334 -0.36 -5.25 -6.27
N ASN A 335 0.30 -5.28 -5.11
CA ASN A 335 0.05 -4.34 -4.01
C ASN A 335 0.48 -2.90 -4.32
N HIS A 336 1.45 -2.70 -5.22
CA HIS A 336 2.02 -1.37 -5.46
C HIS A 336 2.08 -0.98 -6.94
N GLU A 337 2.03 -1.95 -7.86
CA GLU A 337 1.91 -1.67 -9.29
C GLU A 337 0.47 -1.82 -9.80
N THR A 338 -0.16 -2.96 -9.61
CA THR A 338 -1.52 -3.19 -10.13
C THR A 338 -2.55 -2.32 -9.43
N CYS A 339 -2.42 -2.12 -8.11
CA CYS A 339 -3.33 -1.27 -7.34
C CYS A 339 -3.41 0.17 -7.90
N GLN A 340 -2.29 0.70 -8.39
CA GLN A 340 -2.20 2.05 -8.91
C GLN A 340 -2.93 2.16 -10.25
N ARG A 341 -2.84 1.13 -11.10
CA ARG A 341 -3.61 1.01 -12.34
C ARG A 341 -5.10 0.87 -12.09
N VAL A 342 -5.50 0.22 -11.00
CA VAL A 342 -6.91 0.21 -10.57
C VAL A 342 -7.37 1.62 -10.22
N ALA A 343 -6.57 2.38 -9.46
CA ALA A 343 -6.91 3.77 -9.14
C ALA A 343 -7.01 4.62 -10.41
N ASP A 344 -6.00 4.57 -11.29
CA ASP A 344 -5.98 5.31 -12.55
C ASP A 344 -7.17 4.95 -13.47
N ALA A 345 -7.55 3.66 -13.58
CA ALA A 345 -8.72 3.26 -14.35
C ALA A 345 -10.04 3.85 -13.80
N VAL A 346 -10.17 3.99 -12.48
CA VAL A 346 -11.33 4.65 -11.86
C VAL A 346 -11.27 6.17 -12.08
N PHE A 347 -10.10 6.80 -11.95
CA PHE A 347 -9.92 8.21 -12.32
C PHE A 347 -10.31 8.45 -13.77
N ASP A 348 -9.81 7.65 -14.72
CA ASP A 348 -10.13 7.71 -16.14
C ASP A 348 -11.64 7.64 -16.39
N SER A 349 -12.33 6.71 -15.71
CA SER A 349 -13.79 6.56 -15.84
C SER A 349 -14.55 7.81 -15.43
N LEU A 350 -14.04 8.59 -14.48
CA LEU A 350 -14.73 9.75 -13.92
C LEU A 350 -14.33 11.08 -14.59
N ILE A 351 -13.37 11.07 -15.52
CA ILE A 351 -12.93 12.28 -16.25
C ILE A 351 -14.13 13.06 -16.82
N PRO A 352 -15.13 12.44 -17.49
CA PRO A 352 -16.24 13.19 -18.09
C PRO A 352 -17.07 14.03 -17.12
N VAL A 353 -17.06 13.71 -15.83
CA VAL A 353 -17.93 14.33 -14.82
C VAL A 353 -17.18 15.00 -13.67
N ALA A 354 -15.87 14.73 -13.53
CA ALA A 354 -15.07 15.24 -12.42
C ALA A 354 -13.67 15.71 -12.83
N VAL A 355 -13.41 15.98 -14.12
CA VAL A 355 -12.12 16.49 -14.63
C VAL A 355 -11.58 17.69 -13.83
N ASP A 356 -12.44 18.60 -13.39
CA ASP A 356 -12.05 19.80 -12.63
C ASP A 356 -11.62 19.51 -11.18
N ARG A 357 -11.83 18.28 -10.70
CA ARG A 357 -11.44 17.81 -9.35
C ARG A 357 -10.17 16.97 -9.36
N MET A 358 -9.68 16.60 -10.55
CA MET A 358 -8.61 15.63 -10.74
C MET A 358 -7.25 16.31 -10.96
N SER A 359 -6.19 15.51 -10.80
CA SER A 359 -4.91 15.75 -11.43
C SER A 359 -4.81 14.95 -12.73
N ALA A 360 -3.94 15.36 -13.64
CA ALA A 360 -3.41 14.49 -14.69
C ALA A 360 -2.70 13.27 -14.08
N GLY A 361 -2.26 12.34 -14.93
CA GLY A 361 -1.55 11.14 -14.50
C GLY A 361 -0.25 11.48 -13.77
N GLY A 362 -0.01 10.80 -12.65
CA GLY A 362 1.26 10.86 -11.92
C GLY A 362 2.15 9.65 -12.17
N PRO A 363 3.14 9.37 -11.31
CA PRO A 363 4.03 8.24 -11.49
C PRO A 363 3.27 6.93 -11.33
N THR A 364 2.32 6.93 -10.40
CA THR A 364 1.43 5.83 -10.07
C THR A 364 2.17 4.49 -10.02
N THR A 365 3.42 4.46 -9.59
CA THR A 365 4.28 3.27 -9.45
C THR A 365 5.05 3.45 -8.16
N ALA A 366 5.37 2.36 -7.46
CA ALA A 366 6.30 2.47 -6.36
C ALA A 366 7.74 2.66 -6.86
N GLY A 367 8.01 2.34 -8.14
CA GLY A 367 9.35 2.50 -8.69
C GLY A 367 10.36 1.61 -7.98
N LEU A 368 9.98 0.40 -7.60
CA LEU A 368 10.69 -0.37 -6.58
C LEU A 368 12.05 -0.87 -7.08
N LEU A 369 13.09 -0.56 -6.30
CA LEU A 369 14.40 -1.20 -6.39
C LEU A 369 14.69 -1.94 -5.09
N ILE A 370 15.14 -3.19 -5.21
CA ILE A 370 15.57 -3.99 -4.05
C ILE A 370 16.97 -4.49 -4.25
N PHE A 371 17.81 -4.25 -3.24
CA PHE A 371 19.20 -4.70 -3.19
C PHE A 371 19.35 -5.71 -2.07
N GLY A 372 19.53 -6.98 -2.42
CA GLY A 372 19.76 -8.05 -1.45
C GLY A 372 21.19 -8.55 -1.51
N MET A 373 21.83 -8.70 -0.36
CA MET A 373 23.22 -9.15 -0.26
C MET A 373 23.55 -9.76 1.11
N GLN A 374 24.67 -10.46 1.17
CA GLN A 374 25.27 -10.88 2.43
C GLN A 374 26.34 -9.88 2.87
N ARG A 375 26.31 -9.53 4.15
CA ARG A 375 27.35 -8.75 4.82
C ARG A 375 28.58 -9.63 5.06
N PRO A 376 29.76 -9.04 5.29
CA PRO A 376 31.00 -9.80 5.56
C PRO A 376 30.93 -10.75 6.77
N ASP A 377 30.04 -10.47 7.74
CA ASP A 377 29.78 -11.32 8.91
C ASP A 377 28.81 -12.49 8.62
N GLY A 378 28.34 -12.62 7.38
CA GLY A 378 27.39 -13.64 6.93
C GLY A 378 25.92 -13.28 7.15
N ALA A 379 25.60 -12.16 7.80
CA ALA A 379 24.23 -11.70 7.96
C ALA A 379 23.67 -11.18 6.64
N TRP A 380 22.35 -11.28 6.45
CA TRP A 380 21.69 -10.73 5.27
C TRP A 380 21.35 -9.26 5.44
N SER A 381 21.42 -8.50 4.36
CA SER A 381 20.84 -7.17 4.25
C SER A 381 20.00 -7.06 2.99
N THR A 382 18.81 -6.52 3.16
CA THR A 382 17.86 -6.25 2.09
C THR A 382 17.48 -4.79 2.16
N PHE A 383 17.92 -4.01 1.18
CA PHE A 383 17.50 -2.64 1.03
C PHE A 383 16.32 -2.56 0.06
N TYR A 384 15.15 -2.25 0.59
CA TYR A 384 13.92 -2.04 -0.17
C TYR A 384 13.70 -0.54 -0.33
N GLU A 385 13.60 -0.05 -1.57
CA GLU A 385 13.38 1.36 -1.82
C GLU A 385 12.31 1.63 -2.88
N VAL A 386 11.35 2.47 -2.48
CA VAL A 386 10.33 3.04 -3.37
C VAL A 386 10.63 4.49 -3.64
N HIS A 387 10.31 4.93 -4.85
CA HIS A 387 10.70 6.22 -5.38
C HIS A 387 9.49 7.11 -5.62
N SER A 388 9.64 8.41 -5.37
CA SER A 388 8.65 9.42 -5.77
C SER A 388 8.82 9.81 -7.24
N GLY A 389 7.86 10.54 -7.80
CA GLY A 389 8.00 11.09 -9.15
C GLY A 389 7.28 12.43 -9.29
N GLY A 390 6.86 12.79 -10.50
CA GLY A 390 6.11 14.02 -10.72
C GLY A 390 4.60 13.84 -10.53
N GLU A 391 3.97 14.61 -9.63
CA GLU A 391 2.50 14.68 -9.57
C GLU A 391 1.95 15.23 -10.89
N GLY A 392 0.81 14.72 -11.36
CA GLY A 392 0.12 15.31 -12.50
C GLY A 392 -0.38 16.73 -12.19
N ALA A 393 -0.39 17.58 -13.20
CA ALA A 393 -0.92 18.94 -13.09
C ALA A 393 -2.42 18.94 -12.80
N ARG A 394 -2.92 20.04 -12.21
CA ARG A 394 -4.34 20.29 -11.98
C ARG A 394 -4.83 21.46 -12.82
N ILE A 395 -6.13 21.68 -12.82
CA ILE A 395 -6.76 22.83 -13.48
C ILE A 395 -6.26 24.19 -12.95
N ASP A 396 -5.78 24.23 -11.71
CA ASP A 396 -5.46 25.46 -10.98
C ASP A 396 -3.98 25.58 -10.59
N ARG A 397 -3.16 24.56 -10.84
CA ARG A 397 -1.73 24.56 -10.49
C ARG A 397 -0.92 23.52 -11.24
N ASP A 398 0.38 23.80 -11.34
CA ASP A 398 1.38 22.82 -11.73
C ASP A 398 1.41 21.65 -10.73
N GLY A 399 1.87 20.49 -11.22
CA GLY A 399 2.11 19.31 -10.40
C GLY A 399 3.35 19.50 -9.50
N MET A 400 3.30 18.95 -8.29
CA MET A 400 4.45 18.93 -7.40
C MET A 400 5.54 17.95 -7.89
N ALA A 401 6.79 18.40 -7.89
CA ALA A 401 7.93 17.54 -8.18
C ALA A 401 8.22 16.56 -7.02
N ALA A 402 8.87 15.44 -7.33
CA ALA A 402 9.37 14.47 -6.35
C ALA A 402 8.35 14.01 -5.29
N THR A 403 7.09 13.87 -5.68
CA THR A 403 5.95 13.51 -4.84
C THR A 403 5.44 12.10 -5.14
N ARG A 404 4.99 11.39 -4.10
CA ARG A 404 4.25 10.12 -4.25
C ARG A 404 2.76 10.44 -4.35
N VAL A 405 2.05 9.73 -5.22
CA VAL A 405 0.63 9.97 -5.48
C VAL A 405 -0.18 8.70 -5.24
N HIS A 406 -1.47 8.90 -5.07
CA HIS A 406 -2.46 7.85 -4.91
C HIS A 406 -2.20 6.90 -3.74
N LEU A 407 -1.97 5.63 -4.04
CA LEU A 407 -1.98 4.56 -3.04
C LEU A 407 -0.67 4.42 -2.25
N ALA A 408 0.26 5.37 -2.41
CA ALA A 408 1.56 5.37 -1.75
C ALA A 408 1.72 6.58 -0.83
N ASN A 409 2.25 6.37 0.38
CA ASN A 409 2.53 7.43 1.35
C ASN A 409 3.67 7.01 2.30
N VAL A 410 4.89 6.96 1.76
CA VAL A 410 6.11 6.67 2.53
C VAL A 410 7.16 7.74 2.29
N MET A 411 8.10 7.87 3.21
CA MET A 411 9.27 8.75 3.10
C MET A 411 10.38 8.07 2.29
N ASN A 412 11.32 8.86 1.78
CA ASN A 412 12.56 8.29 1.23
C ASN A 412 13.50 7.90 2.36
N THR A 413 14.28 6.83 2.17
CA THR A 413 15.35 6.49 3.11
C THR A 413 16.50 7.50 2.93
N PRO A 414 16.95 8.17 4.02
CA PRO A 414 18.06 9.13 3.92
C PRO A 414 19.34 8.48 3.40
N ALA A 415 20.11 9.22 2.59
CA ALA A 415 21.37 8.72 2.03
C ALA A 415 22.35 8.24 3.11
N GLU A 416 22.47 8.99 4.21
CA GLU A 416 23.33 8.64 5.34
C GLU A 416 22.94 7.32 6.00
N VAL A 417 21.63 7.02 6.10
CA VAL A 417 21.15 5.74 6.62
C VAL A 417 21.50 4.62 5.65
N ILE A 418 21.31 4.84 4.34
CA ILE A 418 21.64 3.83 3.33
C ILE A 418 23.12 3.48 3.38
N GLU A 419 23.99 4.49 3.44
CA GLU A 419 25.45 4.33 3.45
C GLU A 419 25.97 3.72 4.76
N MET A 420 25.22 3.86 5.85
CA MET A 420 25.55 3.27 7.14
C MET A 420 25.13 1.81 7.24
N GLU A 421 23.95 1.47 6.71
CA GLU A 421 23.33 0.14 6.89
C GLU A 421 23.69 -0.84 5.76
N TYR A 422 23.98 -0.33 4.56
CA TYR A 422 24.21 -1.12 3.35
C TYR A 422 25.53 -0.73 2.67
N PRO A 423 26.23 -1.66 1.99
CA PRO A 423 27.42 -1.36 1.20
C PRO A 423 27.01 -0.74 -0.16
N ILE A 424 26.34 0.40 -0.09
CA ILE A 424 25.84 1.19 -1.20
C ILE A 424 26.19 2.64 -0.92
N THR A 425 26.71 3.36 -1.91
CA THR A 425 26.87 4.82 -1.84
C THR A 425 25.80 5.50 -2.68
N VAL A 426 25.13 6.51 -2.12
CA VAL A 426 24.20 7.35 -2.89
C VAL A 426 25.01 8.43 -3.58
N GLU A 427 25.30 8.24 -4.86
CA GLU A 427 26.21 9.11 -5.61
C GLU A 427 25.57 10.47 -5.92
N PHE A 428 24.26 10.48 -6.15
CA PHE A 428 23.48 11.70 -6.28
C PHE A 428 21.99 11.44 -6.05
N GLN A 429 21.27 12.49 -5.68
CA GLN A 429 19.81 12.58 -5.71
C GLN A 429 19.43 13.99 -6.18
N ALA A 430 18.62 14.09 -7.23
CA ALA A 430 18.21 15.38 -7.80
C ALA A 430 16.83 15.31 -8.44
N ILE A 431 16.17 16.46 -8.58
CA ILE A 431 14.97 16.58 -9.41
C ILE A 431 15.37 16.37 -10.88
N ARG A 432 14.62 15.53 -11.59
CA ARG A 432 14.76 15.26 -13.02
C ARG A 432 14.09 16.38 -13.82
N ARG A 433 14.71 17.56 -13.84
CA ARG A 433 14.11 18.77 -14.44
C ARG A 433 13.70 18.56 -15.90
N GLY A 434 12.49 18.98 -16.25
CA GLY A 434 11.94 18.84 -17.60
C GLY A 434 11.35 17.45 -17.89
N SER A 435 11.06 16.66 -16.86
CA SER A 435 10.36 15.38 -17.01
C SER A 435 8.85 15.50 -16.93
N GLY A 436 8.32 16.57 -16.34
CA GLY A 436 6.89 16.85 -16.32
C GLY A 436 6.35 17.26 -17.71
N GLY A 437 5.16 16.75 -18.04
CA GLY A 437 4.45 17.04 -19.28
C GLY A 437 4.06 18.51 -19.40
N ALA A 438 4.06 19.01 -20.63
CA ALA A 438 3.67 20.39 -20.91
C ALA A 438 2.15 20.58 -20.86
N GLY A 439 1.70 21.79 -20.54
CA GLY A 439 0.30 22.16 -20.53
C GLY A 439 0.13 23.63 -20.13
N ALA A 440 -1.12 24.08 -20.01
CA ALA A 440 -1.41 25.35 -19.34
C ALA A 440 -0.88 25.34 -17.89
N HIS A 441 -0.98 24.17 -17.26
CA HIS A 441 -0.25 23.81 -16.05
C HIS A 441 0.67 22.62 -16.35
N ARG A 442 1.91 22.72 -15.89
CA ARG A 442 2.96 21.71 -16.13
C ARG A 442 2.83 20.57 -15.14
N GLY A 443 3.05 19.34 -15.61
CA GLY A 443 3.25 18.21 -14.72
C GLY A 443 4.47 18.41 -13.83
N GLY A 444 4.47 17.80 -12.65
CA GLY A 444 5.61 17.80 -11.76
C GLY A 444 6.80 17.04 -12.36
N ASP A 445 8.01 17.43 -11.97
CA ASP A 445 9.22 16.71 -12.36
C ASP A 445 9.47 15.50 -11.44
N GLY A 446 9.93 14.39 -12.03
CA GLY A 446 10.41 13.23 -11.29
C GLY A 446 11.75 13.47 -10.58
N ILE A 447 12.39 12.38 -10.14
CA ILE A 447 13.73 12.40 -9.56
C ILE A 447 14.70 11.55 -10.37
N ARG A 448 15.99 11.83 -10.20
CA ARG A 448 17.08 10.95 -10.59
C ARG A 448 17.91 10.60 -9.36
N ARG A 449 18.24 9.33 -9.18
CA ARG A 449 19.03 8.85 -8.04
C ARG A 449 20.00 7.75 -8.45
N GLY A 450 21.23 7.85 -7.96
CA GLY A 450 22.33 6.95 -8.31
C GLY A 450 22.82 6.14 -7.10
N TYR A 451 22.95 4.83 -7.27
CA TYR A 451 23.41 3.87 -6.26
C TYR A 451 24.66 3.16 -6.74
N ARG A 452 25.80 3.48 -6.13
CA ARG A 452 27.07 2.80 -6.42
C ARG A 452 27.28 1.64 -5.46
N MET A 453 27.42 0.44 -6.01
CA MET A 453 27.62 -0.76 -5.23
C MET A 453 29.03 -0.79 -4.62
N ARG A 454 29.14 -1.21 -3.36
CA ARG A 454 30.42 -1.40 -2.64
C ARG A 454 30.70 -2.86 -2.29
N ALA A 455 29.83 -3.78 -2.72
CA ALA A 455 29.97 -5.21 -2.55
C ALA A 455 29.73 -5.94 -3.88
N ASP A 456 30.37 -7.10 -4.02
CA ASP A 456 30.12 -8.03 -5.12
C ASP A 456 28.89 -8.90 -4.85
N ASP A 457 28.37 -9.55 -5.88
CA ASP A 457 27.21 -10.46 -5.80
C ASP A 457 25.95 -9.86 -5.13
N VAL A 458 25.68 -8.59 -5.43
CA VAL A 458 24.43 -7.94 -5.02
C VAL A 458 23.31 -8.38 -5.96
N SER A 459 22.24 -8.93 -5.41
CA SER A 459 21.00 -9.12 -6.15
C SER A 459 20.27 -7.79 -6.28
N LEU A 460 19.96 -7.40 -7.52
CA LEU A 460 19.09 -6.26 -7.81
C LEU A 460 17.77 -6.78 -8.39
N THR A 461 16.68 -6.30 -7.81
CA THR A 461 15.33 -6.47 -8.36
C THR A 461 14.78 -5.11 -8.78
N THR A 462 14.30 -5.02 -10.02
CA THR A 462 13.45 -3.92 -10.50
C THR A 462 12.00 -4.37 -10.49
N MET A 463 11.10 -3.52 -9.99
CA MET A 463 9.65 -3.71 -10.07
C MET A 463 8.95 -2.36 -10.19
N PHE A 464 8.84 -1.85 -11.42
CA PHE A 464 8.25 -0.53 -11.69
C PHE A 464 7.43 -0.50 -12.98
N GLU A 465 6.50 0.44 -13.07
CA GLU A 465 5.63 0.71 -14.21
C GLU A 465 5.93 2.09 -14.81
N ARG A 466 5.16 2.49 -15.83
CA ARG A 466 5.32 3.75 -16.59
C ARG A 466 6.62 3.82 -17.38
N ALA A 467 7.19 2.68 -17.73
CA ALA A 467 8.31 2.55 -18.65
C ALA A 467 7.84 2.51 -20.10
N VAL A 468 6.66 1.91 -20.35
CA VAL A 468 6.06 1.76 -21.69
C VAL A 468 4.86 2.69 -21.85
N VAL A 469 3.94 2.71 -20.89
CA VAL A 469 2.76 3.57 -20.88
C VAL A 469 3.02 4.77 -19.96
N PRO A 470 3.39 5.96 -20.49
CA PRO A 470 3.79 7.09 -19.65
C PRO A 470 2.58 7.71 -18.91
N PRO A 471 2.82 8.51 -17.85
CA PRO A 471 1.75 9.26 -17.18
C PRO A 471 1.01 10.17 -18.16
N TYR A 472 -0.31 10.03 -18.23
CA TYR A 472 -1.16 10.74 -19.18
C TYR A 472 -1.32 12.22 -18.83
N GLY A 473 -1.40 13.08 -19.85
CA GLY A 473 -1.87 14.46 -19.68
C GLY A 473 -3.40 14.53 -19.65
N LEU A 474 -3.95 15.64 -19.14
CA LEU A 474 -5.39 15.84 -18.99
C LEU A 474 -5.85 17.12 -19.70
N ALA A 475 -7.08 17.12 -20.23
CA ALA A 475 -7.68 18.26 -20.92
C ALA A 475 -6.80 18.84 -22.06
N GLY A 476 -6.01 18.00 -22.74
CA GLY A 476 -5.11 18.41 -23.82
C GLY A 476 -3.69 18.80 -23.40
N GLY A 477 -3.30 18.52 -22.15
CA GLY A 477 -1.90 18.52 -21.73
C GLY A 477 -1.14 17.29 -22.23
N ASP A 478 0.19 17.41 -22.27
CA ASP A 478 1.10 16.36 -22.74
C ASP A 478 1.42 15.35 -21.62
N ALA A 479 1.85 14.16 -22.02
CA ALA A 479 2.33 13.13 -21.11
C ALA A 479 3.66 13.52 -20.44
N GLY A 480 3.90 12.98 -19.23
CA GLY A 480 5.21 13.05 -18.59
C GLY A 480 6.24 12.09 -19.23
N LEU A 481 7.52 12.31 -18.98
CA LEU A 481 8.57 11.36 -19.39
C LEU A 481 8.42 10.02 -18.65
N PRO A 482 8.75 8.88 -19.29
CA PRO A 482 8.65 7.57 -18.69
C PRO A 482 9.70 7.33 -17.59
N PHE A 483 9.45 6.30 -16.77
CA PHE A 483 10.38 5.77 -15.78
C PHE A 483 11.47 4.95 -16.48
N THR A 484 12.73 5.15 -16.11
CA THR A 484 13.84 4.32 -16.61
C THR A 484 14.82 3.94 -15.50
N VAL A 485 15.35 2.73 -15.54
CA VAL A 485 16.47 2.30 -14.69
C VAL A 485 17.63 1.90 -15.58
N LYS A 486 18.82 2.41 -15.27
CA LYS A 486 20.06 2.11 -16.00
C LYS A 486 21.07 1.47 -15.07
N LEU A 487 21.83 0.51 -15.58
CA LEU A 487 23.05 0.00 -14.95
C LEU A 487 24.25 0.44 -15.77
N ILE A 488 25.19 1.10 -15.13
CA ILE A 488 26.52 1.39 -15.67
C ILE A 488 27.49 0.46 -14.95
N ALA A 489 27.98 -0.56 -15.66
CA ALA A 489 28.96 -1.49 -15.12
C ALA A 489 30.27 -0.76 -14.78
N ALA A 490 31.08 -1.29 -13.85
CA ALA A 490 32.37 -0.70 -13.48
C ALA A 490 33.31 -0.45 -14.68
N GLY A 491 33.20 -1.25 -15.74
CA GLY A 491 33.93 -1.09 -17.01
C GLY A 491 33.37 -0.02 -17.97
N GLY A 492 32.29 0.68 -17.60
CA GLY A 492 31.65 1.75 -18.38
C GLY A 492 30.55 1.29 -19.34
N GLN A 493 30.23 0.00 -19.41
CA GLN A 493 29.11 -0.48 -20.23
C GLN A 493 27.77 -0.06 -19.61
N GLU A 494 26.94 0.61 -20.40
CA GLU A 494 25.58 1.01 -20.01
C GLU A 494 24.54 0.01 -20.54
N GLN A 495 23.57 -0.36 -19.70
CA GLN A 495 22.37 -1.09 -20.10
C GLN A 495 21.14 -0.49 -19.42
N THR A 496 20.02 -0.43 -20.15
CA THR A 496 18.71 -0.11 -19.55
C THR A 496 18.08 -1.40 -19.04
N LEU A 497 17.62 -1.40 -17.80
CA LEU A 497 17.00 -2.55 -17.15
C LEU A 497 15.49 -2.55 -17.43
N GLY A 498 14.91 -3.75 -17.51
CA GLY A 498 13.46 -3.91 -17.66
C GLY A 498 12.70 -3.48 -16.40
N GLY A 499 11.41 -3.21 -16.56
CA GLY A 499 10.50 -2.86 -15.45
C GLY A 499 10.49 -3.91 -14.35
N LYS A 500 10.47 -5.19 -14.76
CA LYS A 500 10.34 -6.36 -13.89
C LYS A 500 11.50 -7.33 -14.13
N GLN A 501 12.56 -7.23 -13.34
CA GLN A 501 13.75 -8.04 -13.59
C GLN A 501 14.51 -8.34 -12.30
N ASN A 502 15.15 -9.52 -12.24
CA ASN A 502 16.16 -9.85 -11.23
C ASN A 502 17.51 -10.03 -11.92
N ILE A 503 18.57 -9.38 -11.44
CA ILE A 503 19.95 -9.53 -11.92
C ILE A 503 20.96 -9.56 -10.78
N ARG A 504 22.21 -9.95 -11.11
CA ARG A 504 23.37 -9.81 -10.23
C ARG A 504 24.24 -8.66 -10.70
N ILE A 505 24.64 -7.81 -9.76
CA ILE A 505 25.52 -6.66 -9.98
C ILE A 505 26.66 -6.70 -8.95
N ASN A 506 27.76 -6.02 -9.25
CA ASN A 506 29.02 -6.16 -8.50
C ASN A 506 29.55 -4.81 -8.00
N ALA A 507 30.63 -4.86 -7.22
CA ALA A 507 31.24 -3.66 -6.67
C ALA A 507 31.69 -2.72 -7.80
N GLY A 508 31.41 -1.43 -7.63
CA GLY A 508 31.72 -0.39 -8.62
C GLY A 508 30.62 -0.13 -9.65
N ASP A 509 29.67 -1.06 -9.84
CA ASP A 509 28.51 -0.84 -10.68
C ASP A 509 27.63 0.31 -10.14
N LEU A 510 27.06 1.10 -11.03
CA LEU A 510 26.19 2.24 -10.72
C LEU A 510 24.79 2.01 -11.29
N VAL A 511 23.79 1.92 -10.41
CA VAL A 511 22.37 1.87 -10.78
C VAL A 511 21.80 3.28 -10.74
N ILE A 512 21.21 3.74 -11.83
CA ILE A 512 20.56 5.05 -11.92
C ILE A 512 19.07 4.86 -12.16
N ALA A 513 18.25 5.28 -11.20
CA ALA A 513 16.81 5.39 -11.36
C ALA A 513 16.47 6.82 -11.82
N GLU A 514 15.72 6.94 -12.92
CA GLU A 514 15.10 8.18 -13.37
C GLU A 514 13.59 7.97 -13.39
N THR A 515 12.89 8.52 -12.40
CA THR A 515 11.45 8.32 -12.29
C THR A 515 10.70 9.16 -13.33
N CYS A 516 9.46 8.78 -13.59
CA CYS A 516 8.58 9.53 -14.47
C CYS A 516 8.20 10.89 -13.89
N GLY A 517 7.94 11.84 -14.80
CA GLY A 517 7.26 13.09 -14.48
C GLY A 517 5.74 12.94 -14.55
N GLY A 518 5.00 13.91 -14.05
CA GLY A 518 3.54 13.94 -14.15
C GLY A 518 3.07 14.44 -15.52
N GLY A 519 1.83 14.14 -15.90
CA GLY A 519 1.20 14.73 -17.07
C GLY A 519 0.84 16.20 -16.87
N GLY A 520 0.81 16.96 -17.95
CA GLY A 520 0.34 18.35 -17.96
C GLY A 520 -1.18 18.45 -17.99
N TYR A 521 -1.70 19.65 -17.70
CA TYR A 521 -3.13 19.96 -17.77
C TYR A 521 -3.38 21.12 -18.73
N GLY A 522 -4.35 20.95 -19.63
CA GLY A 522 -4.71 21.95 -20.62
C GLY A 522 -3.67 22.10 -21.73
N ARG A 523 -4.05 22.72 -22.85
CA ARG A 523 -3.08 22.99 -23.93
C ARG A 523 -2.07 24.05 -23.50
N ALA A 524 -0.80 23.82 -23.78
CA ALA A 524 0.24 24.82 -23.58
C ALA A 524 -0.05 26.08 -24.43
N PRO A 525 0.22 27.30 -23.93
CA PRO A 525 0.17 28.50 -24.75
C PRO A 525 1.14 28.37 -25.94
N GLU A 526 0.71 28.74 -27.14
CA GLU A 526 1.62 28.86 -28.29
C GLU A 526 2.67 29.93 -27.97
N HIS A 527 3.95 29.55 -28.06
CA HIS A 527 5.10 30.44 -27.81
C HIS A 527 5.40 31.37 -28.98
#